data_AF-A0A956KTJ7-F1
#
_entry.id   AF-A0A956KTJ7-F1
#
_cell.length_a   1.000
_cell.length_b   1.000
_cell.length_c   1.000
_cell.angle_alpha   90.00
_cell.angle_beta   90.00
_cell.angle_gamma   90.00
#
_symmetry.space_group_name_H-M   'P 1'
#
loop_
_entity.id
_entity.type
_entity.pdbx_description
1 polymer ?
#
loop_
_entity_poly.entity_id
_entity_poly.type
_entity_poly.pdbx_seq_one_letter_code
_entity_poly.pdbx_strand_id
1 'polypeptide(L)'
;MVLSACPGPDPEPEAEWTIGLEVDQSVGAFLSAWGSSRDEVYAVGGNPDAGAMARFDGSAWTDESIPDGMPLINWVHGSAGEL
;
A
#
# COMPACT_ATOMS: atom_id res chain seq x y z
N MET A 1 -14.43 25.49 -46.30
CA MET A 1 -14.86 25.71 -44.91
C MET A 1 -14.81 24.34 -44.24
N VAL A 2 -13.79 24.07 -43.42
CA VAL A 2 -13.60 22.76 -42.77
C VAL A 2 -13.71 22.99 -41.26
N LEU A 3 -14.74 22.39 -40.65
CA LEU A 3 -14.88 22.36 -39.20
C LEU A 3 -13.89 21.31 -38.67
N SER A 4 -12.76 21.74 -38.13
CA SER A 4 -11.90 20.84 -37.35
C SER A 4 -12.62 20.60 -36.02
N ALA A 5 -13.02 19.35 -35.77
CA ALA A 5 -13.43 18.93 -34.43
C ALA A 5 -12.22 19.04 -33.49
N CYS A 6 -12.44 19.44 -32.24
CA CYS A 6 -11.39 19.45 -31.23
C CYS A 6 -10.75 18.06 -31.14
N PRO A 7 -9.40 17.94 -31.04
CA PRO A 7 -8.80 16.68 -30.66
C PRO A 7 -9.46 16.25 -29.34
N GLY A 8 -10.02 15.04 -29.31
CA GLY A 8 -10.52 14.46 -28.06
C GLY A 8 -9.41 14.45 -27.01
N PRO A 9 -9.74 14.39 -25.71
CA PRO A 9 -8.71 14.27 -24.69
C PRO A 9 -7.77 13.12 -25.05
N ASP A 10 -6.47 13.38 -25.04
CA ASP A 10 -5.46 12.35 -25.23
C ASP A 10 -5.78 11.18 -24.28
N PRO A 11 -5.68 9.91 -24.74
CA PRO A 11 -5.91 8.78 -23.86
C PRO A 11 -4.97 8.90 -22.66
N GLU A 12 -5.52 9.03 -21.46
CA GLU A 12 -4.73 8.98 -20.23
C GLU A 12 -3.91 7.69 -20.24
N PRO A 13 -2.63 7.74 -19.82
CA PRO A 13 -1.80 6.55 -19.80
C PRO A 13 -2.50 5.47 -18.97
N GLU A 14 -2.61 4.28 -19.55
CA GLU A 14 -3.22 3.13 -18.88
C GLU A 14 -2.44 2.85 -17.59
N ALA A 15 -3.16 2.58 -16.50
CA ALA A 15 -2.52 2.33 -15.21
C ALA A 15 -1.72 1.01 -15.28
N GLU A 16 -0.40 1.12 -15.13
CA GLU A 16 0.50 -0.04 -15.08
C GLU A 16 0.72 -0.50 -13.65
N TRP A 17 0.70 -1.83 -13.45
CA TRP A 17 1.09 -2.42 -12.17
C TRP A 17 2.60 -2.36 -12.02
N THR A 18 3.04 -1.79 -10.90
CA THR A 18 4.44 -1.85 -10.46
C THR A 18 4.52 -2.48 -9.08
N ILE A 19 5.69 -3.03 -8.76
CA ILE A 19 5.97 -3.54 -7.42
C ILE A 19 6.19 -2.32 -6.50
N GLY A 20 5.32 -2.17 -5.51
CA GLY A 20 5.38 -1.05 -4.54
C GLY A 20 6.27 -1.32 -3.32
N LEU A 21 6.40 -2.58 -2.91
CA LEU A 21 7.20 -3.01 -1.77
C LEU A 21 7.84 -4.35 -2.07
N GLU A 22 9.17 -4.43 -1.91
CA GLU A 22 9.95 -5.66 -1.97
C GLU A 22 10.62 -5.87 -0.62
N VAL A 23 10.48 -7.08 -0.06
CA VAL A 23 11.08 -7.46 1.22
C VAL A 23 11.82 -8.79 1.08
N ASP A 24 12.74 -9.04 2.00
CA ASP A 24 13.41 -10.34 2.10
C ASP A 24 12.39 -11.45 2.44
N GLN A 25 12.66 -12.66 1.95
CA GLN A 25 11.77 -13.82 2.17
C GLN A 25 11.62 -14.18 3.66
N SER A 26 12.58 -13.83 4.51
CA SER A 26 12.49 -14.04 5.96
C SER A 26 11.37 -13.24 6.62
N VAL A 27 10.93 -12.12 6.03
CA VAL A 27 9.81 -11.34 6.53
C VAL A 27 8.50 -12.13 6.42
N GLY A 28 8.38 -12.98 5.40
CA GLY A 28 7.15 -13.72 5.09
C GLY A 28 6.21 -12.94 4.19
N ALA A 29 4.90 -13.13 4.34
CA ALA A 29 3.89 -12.58 3.44
C ALA A 29 3.09 -11.46 4.12
N PHE A 30 2.82 -10.39 3.38
CA PHE A 30 1.80 -9.40 3.76
C PHE A 30 0.41 -9.96 3.46
N LEU A 31 -0.48 -9.90 4.45
CA LEU A 31 -1.79 -10.56 4.45
C LEU A 31 -2.95 -9.57 4.40
N SER A 32 -2.73 -8.36 4.88
CA SER A 32 -3.78 -7.34 4.95
C SER A 32 -3.16 -5.95 4.84
N ALA A 33 -3.87 -5.04 4.17
CA ALA A 33 -3.53 -3.64 4.12
C ALA A 33 -4.76 -2.78 4.39
N TRP A 34 -4.55 -1.65 5.06
CA TRP A 34 -5.58 -0.66 5.36
C TRP A 34 -4.96 0.74 5.37
N GLY A 35 -5.68 1.74 4.87
CA GLY A 35 -5.22 3.13 4.91
C GLY A 35 -6.32 4.09 5.34
N SER A 36 -5.91 5.14 6.07
CA SER A 36 -6.79 6.26 6.46
C SER A 36 -6.88 7.31 5.34
N SER A 37 -5.83 7.42 4.52
CA SER A 37 -5.71 8.36 3.41
C SER A 37 -4.75 7.83 2.34
N ARG A 38 -4.52 8.58 1.25
CA ARG A 38 -3.56 8.21 0.20
C ARG A 38 -2.11 8.19 0.69
N ASP A 39 -1.84 8.94 1.76
CA ASP A 39 -0.50 9.17 2.30
C ASP A 39 -0.29 8.47 3.65
N GLU A 40 -1.25 7.61 4.03
CA GLU A 40 -1.19 6.83 5.26
C GLU A 40 -1.86 5.48 5.04
N VAL A 41 -1.05 4.50 4.63
CA VAL A 41 -1.45 3.11 4.43
C VAL A 41 -0.54 2.21 5.24
N TYR A 42 -1.10 1.20 5.89
CA TYR A 42 -0.38 0.18 6.62
C TYR A 42 -0.63 -1.17 5.97
N ALA A 43 0.42 -1.98 5.83
CA ALA A 43 0.35 -3.38 5.49
C ALA A 43 0.87 -4.21 6.66
N VAL A 44 0.20 -5.31 6.96
CA VAL A 44 0.59 -6.24 8.02
C VAL A 44 0.67 -7.66 7.50
N GLY A 45 1.51 -8.45 8.14
CA GLY A 45 1.75 -9.83 7.77
C GLY A 45 2.83 -10.44 8.63
N GLY A 46 3.68 -11.24 8.00
CA GLY A 46 4.81 -11.87 8.64
C GLY A 46 5.00 -13.31 8.18
N ASN A 47 5.77 -14.04 8.98
CA ASN A 47 5.89 -15.49 8.94
C ASN A 47 5.22 -16.09 10.20
N PRO A 48 5.10 -17.42 10.35
CA PRO A 48 4.42 -18.03 11.50
C PRO A 48 4.99 -17.64 12.88
N ASP A 49 6.28 -17.30 12.95
CA ASP A 49 7.00 -17.03 14.19
C ASP A 49 7.20 -15.53 14.47
N ALA A 50 7.02 -14.66 13.47
CA ALA A 50 7.25 -13.22 13.58
C ALA A 50 6.29 -12.42 12.69
N GLY A 51 5.65 -11.41 13.29
CA GLY A 51 4.85 -10.41 12.58
C GLY A 51 5.71 -9.36 11.89
N ALA A 52 5.13 -8.70 10.89
CA ALA A 52 5.72 -7.58 10.18
C ALA A 52 4.68 -6.49 9.92
N MET A 53 5.11 -5.23 9.91
CA MET A 53 4.29 -4.08 9.53
C MET A 53 5.11 -3.14 8.64
N ALA A 54 4.48 -2.64 7.58
CA ALA A 54 5.05 -1.60 6.74
C ALA A 54 4.05 -0.44 6.62
N ARG A 55 4.56 0.79 6.59
CA ARG A 55 3.78 2.03 6.41
C ARG A 55 4.17 2.72 5.10
N PHE A 56 3.17 3.11 4.32
CA PHE A 56 3.30 3.96 3.15
C PHE A 56 2.93 5.39 3.52
N ASP A 57 3.81 6.34 3.16
CA ASP A 57 3.66 7.77 3.47
C ASP A 57 3.13 8.63 2.30
N GLY A 58 2.65 8.00 1.23
CA GLY A 58 2.26 8.67 -0.02
C GLY A 58 3.36 8.65 -1.08
N SER A 59 4.59 8.34 -0.68
CA SER A 59 5.76 8.31 -1.57
C SER A 59 6.55 7.01 -1.50
N ALA A 60 6.75 6.46 -0.30
CA ALA A 60 7.56 5.27 -0.09
C ALA A 60 7.01 4.38 1.03
N TRP A 61 7.31 3.10 0.95
CA TRP A 61 7.07 2.13 2.02
C TRP A 61 8.27 2.09 2.95
N THR A 62 8.01 2.04 4.26
CA THR A 62 9.02 1.88 5.32
C THR A 62 8.58 0.78 6.29
N ASP A 63 9.54 0.04 6.82
CA ASP A 63 9.30 -0.91 7.91
C ASP A 63 8.88 -0.14 9.17
N GLU A 64 7.77 -0.56 9.78
CA GLU A 64 7.21 0.06 10.98
C GLU A 64 7.39 -0.90 12.15
N SER A 65 8.02 -0.42 13.23
CA SER A 65 8.29 -1.25 14.39
C SER A 65 7.01 -1.71 15.07
N ILE A 66 6.96 -2.99 15.41
CA ILE A 66 5.91 -3.58 16.24
C ILE A 66 6.51 -4.11 17.55
N PRO A 67 5.71 -4.25 18.63
CA PRO A 67 6.14 -4.91 19.85
C PRO A 67 6.84 -6.26 19.60
N ASP A 68 7.92 -6.51 20.35
CA ASP A 68 8.68 -7.76 20.26
C ASP A 68 7.81 -8.99 20.54
N GLY A 69 8.07 -10.07 19.80
CA GLY A 69 7.35 -11.34 19.97
C GLY A 69 5.91 -11.34 19.43
N MET A 70 5.51 -10.30 18.69
CA MET A 70 4.29 -10.33 17.90
C MET A 70 4.35 -11.50 16.89
N PRO A 71 3.39 -12.43 16.92
CA PRO A 71 3.30 -13.47 15.91
C PRO A 71 2.72 -12.90 14.59
N LEU A 72 2.51 -13.77 13.60
CA LEU A 72 1.86 -13.43 12.33
C LEU A 72 0.61 -12.53 12.51
N ILE A 73 0.63 -11.35 11.90
CA ILE A 73 -0.48 -10.40 11.93
C ILE A 73 -1.35 -10.62 10.69
N ASN A 74 -2.56 -11.13 10.89
CA ASN A 74 -3.42 -11.52 9.76
C ASN A 74 -4.24 -10.35 9.20
N TRP A 75 -4.67 -9.41 10.05
CA TRP A 75 -5.61 -8.36 9.68
C TRP A 75 -5.23 -7.02 10.29
N VAL A 76 -5.37 -5.95 9.51
CA VAL A 76 -5.30 -4.56 9.97
C VAL A 76 -6.54 -3.82 9.52
N HIS A 77 -7.10 -2.99 10.39
CA HIS A 77 -8.19 -2.09 10.07
C HIS A 77 -8.15 -0.85 10.96
N GLY A 78 -8.83 0.20 10.53
CA GLY A 78 -9.04 1.42 11.31
C GLY A 78 -10.25 2.17 10.80
N SER A 79 -10.57 3.28 11.46
CA SER A 79 -11.58 4.24 11.01
C SER A 79 -10.88 5.46 10.43
N ALA A 80 -11.13 5.79 9.16
CA ALA A 80 -10.78 7.10 8.64
C ALA A 80 -11.85 8.10 9.14
N GLY A 81 -11.46 9.09 9.93
CA GLY A 81 -12.35 10.13 10.41
C GLY A 81 -11.70 11.50 10.26
N GLU A 82 -12.39 12.40 9.55
CA GLU A 82 -12.18 13.84 9.68
C GLU A 82 -12.80 14.26 11.03
N LEU A 83 -11.98 14.79 11.95
CA LEU A 83 -12.48 15.50 13.15
C LEU A 83 -12.82 16.94 12.78
#